data_AF-A0A4V5MRJ8-F1
#
_entry.id   AF-A0A4V5MRJ8-F1
#
_cell.length_a   1.000
_cell.length_b   1.000
_cell.length_c   1.000
_cell.angle_alpha   90.00
_cell.angle_beta   90.00
_cell.angle_gamma   90.00
#
_symmetry.space_group_name_H-M   'P 1'
#
loop_
_entity.id
_entity.type
_entity.pdbx_description
1 polymer ?
#
loop_
_entity_poly.entity_id
_entity_poly.type
_entity_poly.pdbx_seq_one_letter_code
_entity_poly.pdbx_strand_id
1 'polypeptide(L)'
;MMGGVRCQPGCGTVRNVGYRRRGMNPGTRLSALSISQEGRFVKLLIALLVGYSLPALWGASPGIAETMASSAWLTLGLGPSVESSKKYFLQRSMANLVPIPIGLVLYPLVPEPLAIIVLVALAMFVLVKHFPNAFRLTSMGIAICLVAGFGRDLAAAEGRMFAVFFGMLIGFLVELYVLPPDQGYKFHLLARRASRQLGALFESVAATRSLDSLTGGCLDSLTRAQLDLRDQLANFKADYGPRGRRHLRRYQADMALFGHRVALIASGEHLLRTLADCHALFDTLEPAFREHVFVHLARIDEVHQQLAAYFEHRRAEPPDHDYLQAPYTPADSANPYHMVLQGALMTHQRLLSERVAAIRALGVSPMKA
;
A
#
# COMPACT_ATOMS: atom_id res chain seq x y z
N MET A 1 -28.46 9.18 -25.65
CA MET A 1 -28.22 7.79 -25.18
C MET A 1 -26.71 7.55 -25.22
N MET A 2 -26.06 7.56 -24.07
CA MET A 2 -24.61 7.36 -23.94
C MET A 2 -24.28 5.86 -24.01
N GLY A 3 -23.62 5.44 -25.09
CA GLY A 3 -23.09 4.08 -25.23
C GLY A 3 -21.81 3.93 -24.42
N GLY A 4 -21.88 3.20 -23.31
CA GLY A 4 -20.71 2.80 -22.54
C GLY A 4 -19.87 1.80 -23.33
N VAL A 5 -18.71 2.22 -23.80
CA VAL A 5 -17.70 1.34 -24.39
C VAL A 5 -17.10 0.50 -23.27
N ARG A 6 -17.54 -0.77 -23.19
CA ARG A 6 -16.90 -1.78 -22.34
C ARG A 6 -15.52 -2.05 -22.92
N CYS A 7 -14.47 -1.87 -22.12
CA CYS A 7 -13.16 -2.44 -22.38
C CYS A 7 -13.31 -3.97 -22.47
N GLN A 8 -13.38 -4.51 -23.69
CA GLN A 8 -13.24 -5.94 -23.90
C GLN A 8 -11.77 -6.32 -23.65
N PRO A 9 -11.48 -7.37 -22.86
CA PRO A 9 -10.16 -7.95 -22.85
C PRO A 9 -9.99 -8.74 -24.16
N GLY A 10 -9.48 -8.05 -25.19
CA GLY A 10 -9.00 -8.69 -26.41
C GLY A 10 -7.78 -9.54 -26.06
N CYS A 11 -7.99 -10.85 -26.03
CA CYS A 11 -6.96 -11.85 -25.83
C CYS A 11 -6.04 -11.87 -27.06
N GLY A 12 -5.01 -11.03 -27.06
CA GLY A 12 -3.86 -11.16 -27.94
C GLY A 12 -3.12 -12.46 -27.62
N THR A 13 -2.79 -13.22 -28.65
CA THR A 13 -2.16 -14.53 -28.56
C THR A 13 -0.73 -14.37 -28.03
N VAL A 14 -0.59 -14.41 -26.71
CA VAL A 14 0.71 -14.55 -26.05
C VAL A 14 1.34 -15.83 -26.60
N ARG A 15 2.49 -15.71 -27.28
CA ARG A 15 3.31 -16.87 -27.64
C ARG A 15 3.51 -17.70 -26.37
N ASN A 16 2.94 -18.90 -26.36
CA ASN A 16 3.05 -19.87 -25.27
C ASN A 16 4.52 -20.30 -25.11
N VAL A 17 5.29 -19.52 -24.36
CA VAL A 17 6.44 -20.07 -23.66
C VAL A 17 5.84 -20.97 -22.59
N GLY A 18 5.98 -22.29 -22.75
CA GLY A 18 5.40 -23.31 -21.90
C GLY A 18 5.92 -23.23 -20.46
N TYR A 19 5.41 -22.30 -19.66
CA TYR A 19 5.71 -22.18 -18.26
C TYR A 19 4.85 -23.17 -17.47
N ARG A 20 5.42 -24.35 -17.23
CA ARG A 20 4.91 -25.40 -16.34
C ARG A 20 4.52 -24.76 -14.99
N ARG A 21 3.22 -24.71 -14.65
CA ARG A 21 2.73 -24.27 -13.33
C ARG A 21 3.34 -25.16 -12.24
N ARG A 22 4.47 -24.74 -11.67
CA ARG A 22 5.01 -25.33 -10.44
C ARG A 22 4.06 -25.01 -9.30
N GLY A 23 3.67 -26.03 -8.54
CA GLY A 23 2.91 -25.84 -7.31
C GLY A 23 3.59 -24.81 -6.41
N MET A 24 2.80 -23.90 -5.82
CA MET A 24 3.33 -22.90 -4.90
C MET A 24 4.05 -23.57 -3.74
N ASN A 25 5.32 -23.22 -3.54
CA ASN A 25 6.13 -23.64 -2.40
C ASN A 25 5.39 -23.30 -1.09
N PRO A 26 5.58 -24.08 -0.01
CA PRO A 26 4.88 -23.86 1.26
C PRO A 26 5.12 -22.46 1.84
N GLY A 27 6.33 -21.91 1.68
CA GLY A 27 6.64 -20.53 2.10
C GLY A 27 5.84 -19.45 1.37
N THR A 28 5.55 -19.62 0.07
CA THR A 28 4.69 -18.70 -0.69
C THR A 28 3.22 -18.80 -0.28
N ARG A 29 2.76 -19.96 0.17
CA ARG A 29 1.38 -20.12 0.68
C ARG A 29 1.18 -19.38 1.99
N LEU A 30 2.14 -19.47 2.92
CA LEU A 30 2.09 -18.73 4.19
C LEU A 30 2.16 -17.21 3.98
N SER A 31 3.01 -16.75 3.07
CA SER A 31 3.07 -15.34 2.67
C SER A 31 1.74 -14.86 2.07
N ALA A 32 1.14 -15.66 1.18
CA ALA A 32 -0.17 -15.35 0.60
C ALA A 32 -1.28 -15.30 1.66
N LEU A 33 -1.28 -16.23 2.62
CA LEU A 33 -2.23 -16.24 3.73
C LEU A 33 -2.05 -15.02 4.64
N SER A 34 -0.81 -14.61 4.93
CA SER A 34 -0.52 -13.45 5.81
C SER A 34 -1.11 -12.13 5.29
N ILE A 35 -1.34 -12.03 3.98
CA ILE A 35 -1.87 -10.83 3.33
C ILE A 35 -3.34 -10.98 2.88
N SER A 36 -3.91 -12.19 2.96
CA SER A 36 -5.27 -12.49 2.52
C SER A 36 -6.32 -12.02 3.53
N GLN A 37 -7.58 -11.90 3.07
CA GLN A 37 -8.71 -11.64 3.97
C GLN A 37 -8.91 -12.78 4.98
N GLU A 38 -8.69 -14.02 4.55
CA GLU A 38 -8.77 -15.20 5.42
C GLU A 38 -7.75 -15.15 6.55
N GLY A 39 -6.48 -14.83 6.25
CA GLY A 39 -5.45 -14.73 7.28
C GLY A 39 -5.74 -13.60 8.27
N ARG A 40 -6.28 -12.47 7.80
CA ARG A 40 -6.74 -11.39 8.68
C ARG A 40 -7.87 -11.87 9.60
N PHE A 41 -8.85 -12.59 9.06
CA PHE A 41 -9.95 -13.14 9.85
C PHE A 41 -9.44 -14.13 10.91
N VAL A 42 -8.50 -15.01 10.55
CA VAL A 42 -7.87 -15.96 11.49
C VAL A 42 -7.16 -15.23 12.62
N LYS A 43 -6.40 -14.16 12.34
CA LYS A 43 -5.76 -13.34 13.39
C LYS A 43 -6.80 -12.70 14.31
N LEU A 44 -7.85 -12.13 13.74
CA LEU A 44 -8.94 -11.51 14.50
C LEU A 44 -9.62 -12.51 15.43
N LEU A 45 -9.86 -13.73 14.93
CA LEU A 45 -10.44 -14.81 15.72
C LEU A 45 -9.49 -15.24 16.85
N ILE A 46 -8.21 -15.42 16.57
CA ILE A 46 -7.20 -15.79 17.58
C ILE A 46 -7.14 -14.70 18.67
N ALA A 47 -7.08 -13.43 18.31
CA ALA A 47 -7.04 -12.35 19.30
C ALA A 47 -8.31 -12.25 20.13
N LEU A 48 -9.48 -12.49 19.52
CA LEU A 48 -10.75 -12.54 20.24
C LEU A 48 -10.78 -13.71 21.23
N LEU A 49 -10.39 -14.90 20.79
CA LEU A 49 -10.36 -16.11 21.63
C LEU A 49 -9.36 -15.96 22.78
N VAL A 50 -8.14 -15.50 22.49
CA VAL A 50 -7.10 -15.27 23.50
C VAL A 50 -7.52 -14.16 24.47
N GLY A 51 -8.05 -13.05 23.95
CA GLY A 51 -8.51 -11.92 24.75
C GLY A 51 -9.70 -12.23 25.66
N TYR A 52 -10.56 -13.17 25.27
CA TYR A 52 -11.67 -13.64 26.12
C TYR A 52 -11.23 -14.73 27.10
N SER A 53 -10.46 -15.72 26.62
CA SER A 53 -10.08 -16.89 27.42
C SER A 53 -9.10 -16.59 28.54
N LEU A 54 -8.11 -15.71 28.33
CA LEU A 54 -7.16 -15.32 29.40
C LEU A 54 -7.91 -14.84 30.67
N PRO A 55 -8.70 -13.75 30.62
CA PRO A 55 -9.38 -13.24 31.81
C PRO A 55 -10.40 -14.23 32.38
N ALA A 56 -11.09 -15.00 31.53
CA ALA A 56 -12.03 -16.03 31.97
C ALA A 56 -11.35 -17.15 32.78
N LEU A 57 -10.15 -17.58 32.38
CA LEU A 57 -9.37 -18.59 33.10
C LEU A 57 -8.89 -18.12 34.48
N TRP A 58 -8.72 -16.81 34.67
CA TRP A 58 -8.40 -16.20 35.97
C TRP A 58 -9.62 -15.79 36.79
N GLY A 59 -10.84 -16.18 36.37
CA GLY A 59 -12.07 -15.89 37.10
C GLY A 59 -12.50 -14.42 37.06
N ALA A 60 -12.04 -13.65 36.07
CA ALA A 60 -12.49 -12.27 35.88
C ALA A 60 -13.98 -12.22 35.51
N SER A 61 -14.62 -11.09 35.81
CA SER A 61 -16.04 -10.91 35.45
C SER A 61 -16.24 -10.90 33.92
N PRO A 62 -17.41 -11.31 33.43
CA PRO A 62 -17.69 -11.35 31.98
C PRO A 62 -17.43 -10.03 31.27
N GLY A 63 -17.75 -8.90 31.90
CA GLY A 63 -17.52 -7.57 31.31
C GLY A 63 -16.04 -7.22 31.10
N ILE A 64 -15.14 -7.72 31.95
CA ILE A 64 -13.68 -7.57 31.77
C ILE A 64 -13.22 -8.42 30.59
N ALA A 65 -13.69 -9.67 30.50
CA ALA A 65 -13.34 -10.57 29.40
C ALA A 65 -13.83 -10.05 28.04
N GLU A 66 -15.07 -9.57 27.97
CA GLU A 66 -15.64 -8.95 26.77
C GLU A 66 -14.90 -7.68 26.35
N THR A 67 -14.54 -6.82 27.32
CA THR A 67 -13.78 -5.60 27.04
C THR A 67 -12.37 -5.93 26.53
N MET A 68 -11.72 -6.93 27.11
CA MET A 68 -10.38 -7.36 26.69
C MET A 68 -10.42 -7.97 25.28
N ALA A 69 -11.37 -8.86 25.00
CA ALA A 69 -11.56 -9.47 23.69
C ALA A 69 -11.88 -8.43 22.59
N SER A 70 -12.82 -7.52 22.85
CA SER A 70 -13.18 -6.45 21.90
C SER A 70 -12.01 -5.49 21.65
N SER A 71 -11.22 -5.17 22.68
CA SER A 71 -10.03 -4.32 22.54
C SER A 71 -8.92 -5.01 21.74
N ALA A 72 -8.74 -6.33 21.91
CA ALA A 72 -7.81 -7.12 21.12
C ALA A 72 -8.22 -7.17 19.64
N TRP A 73 -9.49 -7.42 19.37
CA TRP A 73 -10.06 -7.44 18.03
C TRP A 73 -9.90 -6.09 17.31
N LEU A 74 -10.24 -4.99 17.98
CA LEU A 74 -10.17 -3.64 17.40
C LEU A 74 -8.73 -3.17 17.12
N THR A 75 -7.73 -3.76 17.78
CA THR A 75 -6.32 -3.40 17.57
C THR A 75 -5.74 -3.97 16.27
N LEU A 76 -6.20 -5.16 15.88
CA LEU A 76 -5.76 -5.86 14.66
C LEU A 76 -6.38 -5.31 13.38
N GLY A 77 -7.59 -4.78 13.44
CA GLY A 77 -8.37 -4.43 12.26
C GLY A 77 -7.89 -3.22 11.43
N LEU A 78 -6.82 -2.52 11.82
CA LEU A 78 -6.61 -1.13 11.39
C LEU A 78 -5.22 -0.74 10.87
N GLY A 79 -4.22 -1.64 10.87
CA GLY A 79 -2.86 -1.33 10.44
C GLY A 79 -2.45 -2.02 9.13
N PRO A 80 -2.05 -1.31 8.05
CA PRO A 80 -1.45 -1.91 6.86
C PRO A 80 -0.01 -2.42 7.08
N SER A 81 0.65 -1.96 8.15
CA SER A 81 2.02 -2.30 8.56
C SER A 81 2.12 -2.45 10.06
N VAL A 82 3.15 -3.13 10.56
CA VAL A 82 3.24 -3.34 12.01
C VAL A 82 3.71 -2.10 12.76
N GLU A 83 4.50 -1.23 12.11
CA GLU A 83 4.79 0.09 12.68
C GLU A 83 3.53 0.96 12.74
N SER A 84 2.64 0.86 11.75
CA SER A 84 1.32 1.53 11.83
C SER A 84 0.46 0.95 12.96
N SER A 85 0.50 -0.36 13.18
CA SER A 85 -0.19 -1.03 14.29
C SER A 85 0.40 -0.62 15.64
N LYS A 86 1.70 -0.38 15.75
CA LYS A 86 2.36 0.14 16.95
C LYS A 86 1.97 1.59 17.23
N LYS A 87 2.00 2.46 16.21
CA LYS A 87 1.51 3.84 16.33
C LYS A 87 0.03 3.84 16.74
N TYR A 88 -0.75 2.95 16.14
CA TYR A 88 -2.17 2.80 16.46
C TYR A 88 -2.39 2.34 17.90
N PHE A 89 -1.66 1.32 18.34
CA PHE A 89 -1.67 0.84 19.73
C PHE A 89 -1.37 1.98 20.70
N LEU A 90 -0.31 2.77 20.45
CA LEU A 90 0.05 3.88 21.32
C LEU A 90 -1.04 4.95 21.35
N GLN A 91 -1.53 5.37 20.17
CA GLN A 91 -2.58 6.40 20.07
C GLN A 91 -3.90 5.97 20.72
N ARG A 92 -4.28 4.71 20.56
CA ARG A 92 -5.50 4.15 21.15
C ARG A 92 -5.34 3.92 22.65
N SER A 93 -4.16 3.50 23.10
CA SER A 93 -3.84 3.38 24.52
C SER A 93 -3.94 4.73 25.21
N MET A 94 -3.30 5.77 24.66
CA MET A 94 -3.41 7.13 25.20
C MET A 94 -4.86 7.63 25.17
N ALA A 95 -5.60 7.38 24.09
CA ALA A 95 -6.99 7.79 23.97
C ALA A 95 -7.95 7.09 24.95
N ASN A 96 -7.60 5.94 25.52
CA ASN A 96 -8.41 5.26 26.53
C ASN A 96 -7.89 5.50 27.96
N LEU A 97 -6.57 5.52 28.15
CA LEU A 97 -5.94 5.64 29.47
C LEU A 97 -5.89 7.07 29.99
N VAL A 98 -5.99 8.10 29.14
CA VAL A 98 -5.96 9.50 29.58
C VAL A 98 -7.35 10.02 30.02
N PRO A 99 -8.45 9.75 29.30
CA PRO A 99 -9.77 10.22 29.74
C PRO A 99 -10.24 9.65 31.07
N ILE A 100 -9.88 8.39 31.39
CA ILE A 100 -10.39 7.70 32.58
C ILE A 100 -9.90 8.35 33.89
N PRO A 101 -8.60 8.63 34.09
CA PRO A 101 -8.13 9.40 35.24
C PRO A 101 -8.74 10.80 35.33
N ILE A 102 -8.89 11.50 34.21
CA ILE A 102 -9.54 12.83 34.17
C ILE A 102 -10.98 12.71 34.67
N GLY A 103 -11.71 11.72 34.17
CA GLY A 103 -13.06 11.40 34.60
C GLY A 103 -13.16 11.10 36.09
N LEU A 104 -12.28 10.24 36.61
CA LEU A 104 -12.23 9.86 38.02
C LEU A 104 -11.99 11.05 38.94
N VAL A 105 -11.13 12.01 38.54
CA VAL A 105 -10.89 13.25 39.30
C VAL A 105 -12.12 14.17 39.27
N LEU A 106 -12.89 14.18 38.18
CA LEU A 106 -14.08 15.03 38.03
C LEU A 106 -15.33 14.47 38.72
N TYR A 107 -15.47 13.15 38.83
CA TYR A 107 -16.61 12.48 39.48
C TYR A 107 -16.95 12.90 40.92
N PRO A 108 -15.98 13.17 41.82
CA PRO A 108 -16.28 13.71 43.15
C PRO A 108 -16.70 15.18 43.12
N LEU A 109 -16.31 15.93 42.08
CA LEU A 109 -16.53 17.37 41.96
C LEU A 109 -17.84 17.72 41.24
N VAL A 110 -18.32 16.82 40.37
CA VAL A 110 -19.47 17.07 39.49
C VAL A 110 -20.47 15.92 39.63
N PRO A 111 -21.70 16.19 40.10
CA PRO A 111 -22.71 15.15 40.32
C PRO A 111 -23.40 14.70 39.03
N GLU A 112 -23.41 15.54 37.99
CA GLU A 112 -24.12 15.30 36.72
C GLU A 112 -23.22 14.58 35.69
N PRO A 113 -23.59 13.37 35.22
CA PRO A 113 -22.77 12.60 34.28
C PRO A 113 -22.61 13.31 32.93
N LEU A 114 -23.60 14.08 32.48
CA LEU A 114 -23.49 14.88 31.26
C LEU A 114 -22.42 15.98 31.39
N ALA A 115 -22.34 16.63 32.55
CA ALA A 115 -21.34 17.66 32.80
C ALA A 115 -19.92 17.06 32.84
N ILE A 116 -19.76 15.84 33.35
CA ILE A 116 -18.50 15.09 33.30
C ILE A 116 -18.09 14.82 31.84
N ILE A 117 -19.01 14.33 31.00
CA ILE A 117 -18.74 14.10 29.56
C ILE A 117 -18.20 15.37 28.90
N VAL A 118 -18.88 16.50 29.11
CA VAL A 118 -18.52 17.78 28.49
C VAL A 118 -17.14 18.26 28.98
N LEU A 119 -16.88 18.17 30.28
CA LEU A 119 -15.59 18.58 30.85
C LEU A 119 -14.43 17.70 30.39
N VAL A 120 -14.63 16.38 30.33
CA VAL A 120 -13.61 15.45 29.79
C VAL A 120 -13.41 15.72 28.31
N ALA A 121 -14.47 15.96 27.52
CA ALA A 121 -14.35 16.30 26.11
C ALA A 121 -13.56 17.59 25.89
N LEU A 122 -13.81 18.64 26.69
CA LEU A 122 -13.05 19.90 26.65
C LEU A 122 -11.57 19.67 26.99
N ALA A 123 -11.27 18.91 28.05
CA ALA A 123 -9.91 18.59 28.44
C ALA A 123 -9.18 17.81 27.34
N MET A 124 -9.83 16.80 26.75
CA MET A 124 -9.28 16.04 25.64
C MET A 124 -9.09 16.89 24.38
N PHE A 125 -9.99 17.85 24.10
CA PHE A 125 -9.83 18.78 22.98
C PHE A 125 -8.58 19.65 23.14
N VAL A 126 -8.34 20.18 24.34
CA VAL A 126 -7.12 20.95 24.66
C VAL A 126 -5.88 20.08 24.48
N LEU A 127 -5.91 18.82 24.96
CA LEU A 127 -4.80 17.88 24.82
C LEU A 127 -4.52 17.51 23.36
N VAL A 128 -5.55 17.28 22.53
CA VAL A 128 -5.38 17.02 21.09
C VAL A 128 -4.75 18.21 20.39
N LYS A 129 -5.14 19.43 20.75
CA LYS A 129 -4.56 20.65 20.15
C LYS A 129 -3.06 20.76 20.44
N HIS A 130 -2.62 20.39 21.64
CA HIS A 130 -1.19 20.42 22.01
C HIS A 130 -0.42 19.20 21.50
N PHE A 131 -1.07 18.04 21.37
CA PHE A 131 -0.46 16.77 20.97
C PHE A 131 -1.25 16.08 19.84
N PRO A 132 -1.30 16.65 18.61
CA PRO A 132 -2.18 16.20 17.53
C PRO A 132 -1.89 14.78 17.04
N ASN A 133 -0.67 14.28 17.27
CA ASN A 133 -0.26 12.94 16.86
C ASN A 133 -0.39 11.88 17.97
N ALA A 134 -0.70 12.28 19.20
CA ALA A 134 -0.69 11.39 20.36
C ALA A 134 -2.00 10.60 20.52
N PHE A 135 -3.10 11.06 19.91
CA PHE A 135 -4.42 10.49 20.14
C PHE A 135 -5.16 10.16 18.85
N ARG A 136 -5.95 9.09 18.88
CA ARG A 136 -6.87 8.74 17.79
C ARG A 136 -8.28 9.21 18.14
N LEU A 137 -8.82 10.15 17.36
CA LEU A 137 -10.10 10.81 17.60
C LEU A 137 -11.27 9.82 17.75
N THR A 138 -11.32 8.79 16.91
CA THR A 138 -12.41 7.79 16.95
C THR A 138 -12.42 6.94 18.23
N SER A 139 -11.27 6.78 18.90
CA SER A 139 -11.21 6.09 20.20
C SER A 139 -11.49 7.01 21.39
N MET A 140 -11.27 8.32 21.25
CA MET A 140 -11.57 9.28 22.33
C MET A 140 -13.06 9.36 22.63
N GLY A 141 -13.91 9.43 21.60
CA GLY A 141 -15.36 9.50 21.80
C GLY A 141 -15.90 8.32 22.61
N ILE A 142 -15.41 7.11 22.30
CA ILE A 142 -15.76 5.90 23.05
C ILE A 142 -15.28 6.02 24.50
N ALA A 143 -14.04 6.42 24.74
CA ALA A 143 -13.50 6.56 26.10
C ALA A 143 -14.25 7.64 26.92
N ILE A 144 -14.59 8.78 26.31
CA ILE A 144 -15.34 9.88 26.96
C ILE A 144 -16.75 9.42 27.36
N CYS A 145 -17.48 8.75 26.46
CA CYS A 145 -18.82 8.24 26.79
C CYS A 145 -18.75 7.14 27.85
N LEU A 146 -17.69 6.34 27.84
CA LEU A 146 -17.50 5.28 28.81
C LEU A 146 -17.20 5.82 30.20
N VAL A 147 -16.43 6.91 30.33
CA VAL A 147 -16.21 7.59 31.62
C VAL A 147 -17.54 7.83 32.33
N ALA A 148 -18.57 8.32 31.62
CA ALA A 148 -19.89 8.60 32.19
C ALA A 148 -20.66 7.34 32.67
N GLY A 149 -20.38 6.20 32.06
CA GLY A 149 -21.06 4.93 32.34
C GLY A 149 -20.55 4.17 33.57
N PHE A 150 -19.37 4.51 34.10
CA PHE A 150 -18.80 3.82 35.27
C PHE A 150 -19.28 4.39 36.61
N GLY A 151 -19.82 5.60 36.62
CA GLY A 151 -20.17 6.25 37.88
C GLY A 151 -18.94 6.43 38.77
N ARG A 152 -19.13 6.37 40.10
CA ARG A 152 -18.06 6.53 41.10
C ARG A 152 -17.30 5.23 41.42
N ASP A 153 -17.57 4.13 40.70
CA ASP A 153 -16.95 2.84 41.01
C ASP A 153 -15.52 2.75 40.45
N LEU A 154 -14.57 3.03 41.34
CA LEU A 154 -13.14 3.00 41.05
C LEU A 154 -12.66 1.61 40.61
N ALA A 155 -13.21 0.54 41.20
CA ALA A 155 -12.83 -0.83 40.89
C ALA A 155 -13.28 -1.24 39.48
N ALA A 156 -14.48 -0.80 39.06
CA ALA A 156 -14.97 -1.00 37.70
C ALA A 156 -14.13 -0.23 36.66
N ALA A 157 -13.74 1.02 36.98
CA ALA A 157 -12.90 1.83 36.10
C ALA A 157 -11.48 1.23 35.95
N GLU A 158 -10.87 0.77 37.05
CA GLU A 158 -9.56 0.11 37.07
C GLU A 158 -9.57 -1.19 36.26
N GLY A 159 -10.52 -2.09 36.56
CA GLY A 159 -10.64 -3.38 35.87
C GLY A 159 -10.80 -3.21 34.36
N ARG A 160 -11.48 -2.15 33.92
CA ARG A 160 -11.65 -1.85 32.50
C ARG A 160 -10.41 -1.21 31.86
N MET A 161 -9.71 -0.30 32.56
CA MET A 161 -8.42 0.22 32.08
C MET A 161 -7.45 -0.94 31.81
N PHE A 162 -7.38 -1.87 32.76
CA PHE A 162 -6.61 -3.10 32.63
C PHE A 162 -7.07 -3.92 31.43
N ALA A 163 -8.37 -4.20 31.32
CA ALA A 163 -8.95 -4.96 30.21
C ALA A 163 -8.62 -4.35 28.83
N VAL A 164 -8.78 -3.03 28.69
CA VAL A 164 -8.51 -2.31 27.44
C VAL A 164 -7.02 -2.39 27.11
N PHE A 165 -6.14 -2.07 28.06
CA PHE A 165 -4.69 -2.10 27.83
C PHE A 165 -4.19 -3.50 27.45
N PHE A 166 -4.55 -4.53 28.23
CA PHE A 166 -4.14 -5.90 27.95
C PHE A 166 -4.78 -6.46 26.69
N GLY A 167 -6.04 -6.11 26.41
CA GLY A 167 -6.69 -6.47 25.16
C GLY A 167 -5.94 -5.89 23.96
N MET A 168 -5.64 -4.59 23.97
CA MET A 168 -4.84 -3.97 22.92
C MET A 168 -3.43 -4.59 22.81
N LEU A 169 -2.81 -4.94 23.94
CA LEU A 169 -1.51 -5.61 23.95
C LEU A 169 -1.59 -6.99 23.30
N ILE A 170 -2.62 -7.80 23.62
CA ILE A 170 -2.87 -9.09 22.99
C ILE A 170 -3.05 -8.92 21.48
N GLY A 171 -3.89 -7.97 21.04
CA GLY A 171 -4.07 -7.70 19.61
C GLY A 171 -2.77 -7.31 18.91
N PHE A 172 -1.95 -6.48 19.54
CA PHE A 172 -0.63 -6.11 19.02
C PHE A 172 0.35 -7.30 18.96
N LEU A 173 0.38 -8.15 19.99
CA LEU A 173 1.20 -9.35 20.02
C LEU A 173 0.77 -10.37 18.97
N VAL A 174 -0.53 -10.55 18.76
CA VAL A 174 -1.07 -11.38 17.69
C VAL A 174 -0.63 -10.84 16.33
N GLU A 175 -0.68 -9.51 16.10
CA GLU A 175 -0.21 -8.92 14.83
C GLU A 175 1.30 -9.13 14.61
N LEU A 176 2.06 -9.13 15.70
CA LEU A 176 3.49 -9.29 15.71
C LEU A 176 3.92 -10.74 15.42
N TYR A 177 3.23 -11.73 15.97
CA TYR A 177 3.67 -13.13 15.98
C TYR A 177 2.82 -14.09 15.13
N VAL A 178 1.53 -13.83 14.98
CA VAL A 178 0.62 -14.70 14.23
C VAL A 178 0.53 -14.20 12.79
N LEU A 179 1.17 -14.93 11.87
CA LEU A 179 1.17 -14.61 10.43
C LEU A 179 1.53 -13.13 10.14
N PRO A 180 2.71 -12.63 10.57
CA PRO A 180 3.06 -11.23 10.39
C PRO A 180 2.95 -10.83 8.90
N PRO A 181 2.50 -9.60 8.60
CA PRO A 181 2.21 -9.18 7.24
C PRO A 181 3.47 -9.20 6.39
N ASP A 182 3.47 -10.01 5.34
CA ASP A 182 4.59 -10.10 4.42
C ASP A 182 4.55 -8.97 3.38
N GLN A 183 5.10 -7.82 3.79
CA GLN A 183 5.12 -6.61 2.95
C GLN A 183 5.91 -6.80 1.64
N GLY A 184 6.95 -7.64 1.65
CA GLY A 184 7.77 -7.90 0.47
C GLY A 184 7.01 -8.75 -0.56
N TYR A 185 6.32 -9.80 -0.10
CA TYR A 185 5.45 -10.59 -0.97
C TYR A 185 4.30 -9.75 -1.54
N LYS A 186 3.65 -8.92 -0.72
CA LYS A 186 2.60 -8.00 -1.18
C LYS A 186 3.12 -7.00 -2.21
N PHE A 187 4.32 -6.46 -2.02
CA PHE A 187 4.96 -5.58 -2.99
C PHE A 187 5.15 -6.28 -4.34
N HIS A 188 5.66 -7.52 -4.35
CA HIS A 188 5.80 -8.29 -5.59
C HIS A 188 4.47 -8.52 -6.31
N LEU A 189 3.39 -8.82 -5.58
CA LEU A 189 2.06 -9.01 -6.16
C LEU A 189 1.54 -7.73 -6.81
N LEU A 190 1.63 -6.59 -6.11
CA LEU A 190 1.22 -5.29 -6.63
C LEU A 190 2.08 -4.85 -7.81
N ALA A 191 3.40 -4.99 -7.72
CA ALA A 191 4.32 -4.67 -8.80
C ALA A 191 3.99 -5.47 -10.05
N ARG A 192 3.73 -6.78 -9.92
CA ARG A 192 3.35 -7.64 -11.05
C ARG A 192 2.03 -7.20 -11.68
N ARG A 193 1.04 -6.84 -10.87
CA ARG A 193 -0.26 -6.33 -11.37
C ARG A 193 -0.08 -5.02 -12.13
N ALA A 194 0.63 -4.06 -11.54
CA ALA A 194 0.90 -2.77 -12.15
C ALA A 194 1.73 -2.90 -13.44
N SER A 195 2.78 -3.73 -13.44
CA SER A 195 3.58 -4.01 -14.64
C SER A 195 2.74 -4.61 -15.77
N ARG A 196 1.80 -5.52 -15.47
CA ARG A 196 0.89 -6.08 -16.48
C ARG A 196 -0.11 -5.07 -17.03
N GLN A 197 -0.65 -4.21 -16.16
CA GLN A 197 -1.55 -3.14 -16.59
C GLN A 197 -0.82 -2.14 -17.49
N LEU A 198 0.41 -1.76 -17.11
CA LEU A 198 1.26 -0.89 -17.93
C LEU A 198 1.58 -1.52 -19.28
N GLY A 199 2.02 -2.79 -19.29
CA GLY A 199 2.34 -3.50 -20.53
C GLY A 199 1.13 -3.64 -21.45
N ALA A 200 -0.04 -4.00 -20.90
CA ALA A 200 -1.28 -4.08 -21.69
C ALA A 200 -1.66 -2.75 -22.35
N LEU A 201 -1.37 -1.61 -21.72
CA LEU A 201 -1.61 -0.29 -22.31
C LEU A 201 -0.58 0.09 -23.37
N PHE A 202 0.70 -0.26 -23.17
CA PHE A 202 1.69 -0.08 -24.23
C PHE A 202 1.38 -0.96 -25.44
N GLU A 203 1.06 -2.23 -25.22
CA GLU A 203 0.65 -3.17 -26.26
C GLU A 203 -0.58 -2.65 -27.01
N SER A 204 -1.61 -2.14 -26.29
CA SER A 204 -2.82 -1.62 -26.94
C SER A 204 -2.51 -0.42 -27.84
N VAL A 205 -1.69 0.53 -27.38
CA VAL A 205 -1.30 1.71 -28.16
C VAL A 205 -0.43 1.32 -29.37
N ALA A 206 0.54 0.42 -29.16
CA ALA A 206 1.44 -0.01 -30.22
C ALA A 206 0.72 -0.84 -31.30
N ALA A 207 -0.19 -1.72 -30.90
CA ALA A 207 -0.91 -2.60 -31.82
C ALA A 207 -1.96 -1.84 -32.65
N THR A 208 -2.70 -0.91 -32.05
CA THR A 208 -3.70 -0.11 -32.78
C THR A 208 -3.10 1.05 -33.55
N ARG A 209 -1.83 1.39 -33.29
CA ARG A 209 -1.17 2.60 -33.81
C ARG A 209 -2.00 3.86 -33.54
N SER A 210 -2.69 3.88 -32.39
CA SER A 210 -3.57 4.97 -31.98
C SER A 210 -3.51 5.18 -30.47
N LEU A 211 -3.64 6.45 -30.07
CA LEU A 211 -3.75 6.87 -28.68
C LEU A 211 -5.18 6.72 -28.13
N ASP A 212 -6.18 6.36 -28.94
CA ASP A 212 -7.58 6.18 -28.53
C ASP A 212 -7.76 5.15 -27.40
N SER A 213 -6.82 4.20 -27.28
CA SER A 213 -6.83 3.19 -26.21
C SER A 213 -6.52 3.77 -24.83
N LEU A 214 -5.94 4.97 -24.76
CA LEU A 214 -5.59 5.68 -23.52
C LEU A 214 -6.79 6.42 -22.92
N THR A 215 -7.82 5.67 -22.57
CA THR A 215 -8.99 6.24 -21.89
C THR A 215 -8.66 6.67 -20.46
N GLY A 216 -9.35 7.70 -19.95
CA GLY A 216 -9.16 8.19 -18.58
C GLY A 216 -9.30 7.10 -17.52
N GLY A 217 -10.27 6.19 -17.68
CA GLY A 217 -10.47 5.07 -16.74
C GLY A 217 -9.29 4.09 -16.68
N CYS A 218 -8.61 3.85 -17.80
CA CYS A 218 -7.42 3.01 -17.86
C CYS A 218 -6.22 3.68 -17.16
N LEU A 219 -6.00 4.98 -17.43
CA LEU A 219 -4.93 5.76 -16.81
C LEU A 219 -5.15 5.94 -15.30
N ASP A 220 -6.38 6.16 -14.86
CA ASP A 220 -6.74 6.27 -13.44
C ASP A 220 -6.48 4.96 -12.68
N SER A 221 -6.78 3.83 -13.31
CA SER A 221 -6.49 2.50 -12.76
C SER A 221 -4.99 2.29 -12.57
N LEU A 222 -4.18 2.66 -13.57
CA LEU A 222 -2.72 2.59 -13.49
C LEU A 222 -2.16 3.56 -12.42
N THR A 223 -2.71 4.76 -12.31
CA THR A 223 -2.35 5.75 -11.28
C THR A 223 -2.60 5.20 -9.88
N ARG A 224 -3.76 4.60 -9.64
CA ARG A 224 -4.06 3.94 -8.36
C ARG A 224 -3.09 2.81 -8.07
N ALA A 225 -2.77 1.98 -9.05
CA ALA A 225 -1.80 0.91 -8.89
C ALA A 225 -0.38 1.43 -8.54
N GLN A 226 0.02 2.57 -9.13
CA GLN A 226 1.28 3.24 -8.83
C GLN A 226 1.31 3.83 -7.41
N LEU A 227 0.22 4.47 -6.96
CA LEU A 227 0.07 4.95 -5.59
C LEU A 227 0.10 3.80 -4.58
N ASP A 228 -0.67 2.74 -4.82
CA ASP A 228 -0.70 1.54 -3.97
C ASP A 228 0.69 0.92 -3.84
N LEU A 229 1.47 0.88 -4.93
CA LEU A 229 2.83 0.35 -4.91
C LEU A 229 3.79 1.24 -4.13
N ARG A 230 3.64 2.57 -4.24
CA ARG A 230 4.44 3.55 -3.49
C ARG A 230 4.17 3.45 -1.99
N ASP A 231 2.90 3.39 -1.60
CA ASP A 231 2.48 3.23 -0.22
C ASP A 231 2.94 1.88 0.34
N GLN A 232 2.89 0.83 -0.48
CA GLN A 232 3.42 -0.47 -0.11
C GLN A 232 4.94 -0.46 0.11
N LEU A 233 5.70 0.28 -0.70
CA LEU A 233 7.14 0.46 -0.48
C LEU A 233 7.42 1.22 0.83
N ALA A 234 6.63 2.25 1.15
CA ALA A 234 6.73 2.98 2.41
C ALA A 234 6.45 2.06 3.61
N ASN A 235 5.40 1.23 3.53
CA ASN A 235 5.07 0.21 4.53
C ASN A 235 6.19 -0.82 4.69
N PHE A 236 6.78 -1.29 3.59
CA PHE A 236 7.92 -2.20 3.63
C PHE A 236 9.12 -1.56 4.33
N LYS A 237 9.49 -0.31 3.98
CA LYS A 237 10.62 0.40 4.62
C LYS A 237 10.39 0.62 6.11
N ALA A 238 9.15 0.95 6.51
CA ALA A 238 8.78 1.13 7.91
C ALA A 238 8.93 -0.17 8.71
N ASP A 239 8.46 -1.30 8.18
CA ASP A 239 8.56 -2.60 8.85
C ASP A 239 9.98 -3.22 8.75
N TYR A 240 10.77 -2.81 7.75
CA TYR A 240 12.11 -3.34 7.47
C TYR A 240 13.25 -2.74 8.30
N GLY A 241 13.14 -1.51 8.86
CA GLY A 241 14.22 -0.64 9.41
C GLY A 241 15.42 -1.24 10.21
N PRO A 242 16.20 -0.47 10.99
CA PRO A 242 17.48 -0.93 11.57
C PRO A 242 17.38 -2.17 12.51
N ARG A 243 16.17 -2.53 12.97
CA ARG A 243 15.88 -3.78 13.71
C ARG A 243 15.04 -4.77 12.90
N GLY A 244 15.17 -4.72 11.57
CA GLY A 244 14.32 -5.39 10.58
C GLY A 244 13.95 -6.82 10.94
N ARG A 245 12.64 -7.10 10.89
CA ARG A 245 12.08 -8.39 11.28
C ARG A 245 12.70 -9.51 10.47
N ARG A 246 13.02 -10.63 11.14
CA ARG A 246 13.72 -11.78 10.54
C ARG A 246 13.08 -12.26 9.23
N HIS A 247 11.75 -12.29 9.15
CA HIS A 247 11.05 -12.76 7.95
C HIS A 247 11.14 -11.80 6.74
N LEU A 248 11.39 -10.50 6.96
CA LEU A 248 11.59 -9.51 5.89
C LEU A 248 13.04 -9.46 5.39
N ARG A 249 14.01 -9.96 6.16
CA ARG A 249 15.44 -9.96 5.78
C ARG A 249 15.72 -10.68 4.46
N ARG A 250 14.88 -11.65 4.08
CA ARG A 250 14.98 -12.33 2.77
C ARG A 250 14.80 -11.40 1.56
N TYR A 251 14.19 -10.22 1.76
CA TYR A 251 14.00 -9.18 0.74
C TYR A 251 15.05 -8.07 0.83
N GLN A 252 16.08 -8.21 1.66
CA GLN A 252 17.12 -7.19 1.83
C GLN A 252 17.79 -6.84 0.49
N ALA A 253 18.15 -7.86 -0.30
CA ALA A 253 18.73 -7.68 -1.63
C ALA A 253 17.74 -7.07 -2.64
N ASP A 254 16.43 -7.23 -2.42
CA ASP A 254 15.37 -6.74 -3.29
C ASP A 254 14.95 -5.29 -2.97
N MET A 255 15.44 -4.69 -1.88
CA MET A 255 14.99 -3.37 -1.42
C MET A 255 15.29 -2.26 -2.44
N ALA A 256 16.50 -2.28 -3.03
CA ALA A 256 16.85 -1.35 -4.12
C ALA A 256 15.95 -1.59 -5.34
N LEU A 257 15.73 -2.86 -5.69
CA LEU A 257 14.89 -3.27 -6.81
C LEU A 257 13.44 -2.79 -6.66
N PHE A 258 12.89 -2.81 -5.45
CA PHE A 258 11.55 -2.27 -5.20
C PHE A 258 11.44 -0.79 -5.53
N GLY A 259 12.46 0.00 -5.16
CA GLY A 259 12.53 1.42 -5.51
C GLY A 259 12.52 1.62 -7.03
N HIS A 260 13.36 0.88 -7.76
CA HIS A 260 13.41 0.99 -9.22
C HIS A 260 12.12 0.55 -9.91
N ARG A 261 11.43 -0.48 -9.40
CA ARG A 261 10.12 -0.88 -9.97
C ARG A 261 9.05 0.20 -9.80
N VAL A 262 9.00 0.86 -8.63
CA VAL A 262 8.10 2.02 -8.44
C VAL A 262 8.42 3.11 -9.44
N ALA A 263 9.71 3.43 -9.60
CA ALA A 263 10.15 4.48 -10.51
C ALA A 263 9.82 4.16 -11.98
N LEU A 264 10.04 2.92 -12.41
CA LEU A 264 9.74 2.45 -13.76
C LEU A 264 8.23 2.51 -14.08
N ILE A 265 7.38 2.07 -13.14
CA ILE A 265 5.93 2.15 -13.33
C ILE A 265 5.48 3.60 -13.38
N ALA A 266 6.05 4.47 -12.53
CA ALA A 266 5.75 5.89 -12.54
C ALA A 266 6.20 6.60 -13.83
N SER A 267 7.36 6.27 -14.38
CA SER A 267 7.83 6.85 -15.64
C SER A 267 7.00 6.37 -16.83
N GLY A 268 6.62 5.09 -16.87
CA GLY A 268 5.73 4.57 -17.91
C GLY A 268 4.33 5.17 -17.84
N GLU A 269 3.76 5.29 -16.65
CA GLU A 269 2.47 5.97 -16.42
C GLU A 269 2.52 7.44 -16.85
N HIS A 270 3.58 8.17 -16.47
CA HIS A 270 3.77 9.55 -16.86
C HIS A 270 3.89 9.72 -18.38
N LEU A 271 4.62 8.83 -19.06
CA LEU A 271 4.73 8.83 -20.51
C LEU A 271 3.36 8.64 -21.17
N LEU A 272 2.59 7.62 -20.75
CA LEU A 272 1.25 7.36 -21.29
C LEU A 272 0.29 8.52 -21.03
N ARG A 273 0.32 9.12 -19.84
CA ARG A 273 -0.49 10.30 -19.53
C ARG A 273 -0.07 11.50 -20.39
N THR A 274 1.22 11.74 -20.57
CA THR A 274 1.71 12.81 -21.44
C THR A 274 1.24 12.63 -22.89
N LEU A 275 1.28 11.40 -23.40
CA LEU A 275 0.76 11.08 -24.74
C LEU A 275 -0.75 11.32 -24.83
N ALA A 276 -1.51 10.88 -23.83
CA ALA A 276 -2.96 11.08 -23.78
C ALA A 276 -3.33 12.58 -23.71
N ASP A 277 -2.63 13.36 -22.86
CA ASP A 277 -2.83 14.81 -22.74
C ASP A 277 -2.47 15.54 -24.05
N CYS A 278 -1.53 14.99 -24.83
CA CYS A 278 -1.09 15.55 -26.10
C CYS A 278 -1.82 14.94 -27.31
N HIS A 279 -2.89 14.14 -27.14
CA HIS A 279 -3.51 13.39 -28.23
C HIS A 279 -3.79 14.23 -29.48
N ALA A 280 -4.48 15.37 -29.30
CA ALA A 280 -4.84 16.25 -30.41
C ALA A 280 -3.61 16.85 -31.13
N LEU A 281 -2.53 17.13 -30.39
CA LEU A 281 -1.26 17.60 -30.97
C LEU A 281 -0.49 16.46 -31.63
N PHE A 282 -0.62 15.25 -31.11
CA PHE A 282 0.04 14.08 -31.67
C PHE A 282 -0.50 13.78 -33.07
N ASP A 283 -1.81 13.92 -33.29
CA ASP A 283 -2.45 13.69 -34.58
C ASP A 283 -2.01 14.66 -35.69
N THR A 284 -1.53 15.85 -35.32
CA THR A 284 -1.00 16.84 -36.28
C THR A 284 0.47 16.63 -36.63
N LEU A 285 1.15 15.68 -35.98
CA LEU A 285 2.55 15.36 -36.27
C LEU A 285 2.71 14.60 -37.59
N GLU A 286 3.90 14.75 -38.18
CA GLU A 286 4.28 14.03 -39.39
C GLU A 286 4.09 12.51 -39.20
N PRO A 287 3.47 11.81 -40.19
CA PRO A 287 3.20 10.38 -40.08
C PRO A 287 4.45 9.54 -39.77
N ALA A 288 5.60 9.88 -40.35
CA ALA A 288 6.86 9.18 -40.10
C ALA A 288 7.32 9.29 -38.63
N PHE A 289 7.11 10.45 -38.01
CA PHE A 289 7.44 10.67 -36.60
C PHE A 289 6.49 9.90 -35.67
N ARG A 290 5.19 9.93 -35.96
CA ARG A 290 4.20 9.14 -35.21
C ARG A 290 4.51 7.65 -35.25
N GLU A 291 4.83 7.15 -36.44
CA GLU A 291 5.22 5.75 -36.64
C GLU A 291 6.48 5.40 -35.83
N HIS A 292 7.47 6.30 -35.81
CA HIS A 292 8.67 6.13 -34.99
C HIS A 292 8.35 6.02 -33.50
N VAL A 293 7.44 6.85 -32.98
CA VAL A 293 6.99 6.79 -31.58
C VAL A 293 6.33 5.46 -31.27
N PHE A 294 5.43 4.96 -32.12
CA PHE A 294 4.77 3.66 -31.90
C PHE A 294 5.75 2.48 -31.95
N VAL A 295 6.69 2.48 -32.89
CA VAL A 295 7.75 1.46 -32.94
C VAL A 295 8.60 1.51 -31.68
N HIS A 296 8.91 2.71 -31.17
CA HIS A 296 9.68 2.87 -29.95
C HIS A 296 8.90 2.40 -28.70
N LEU A 297 7.60 2.69 -28.61
CA LEU A 297 6.73 2.20 -27.55
C LEU A 297 6.62 0.67 -27.55
N ALA A 298 6.54 0.04 -28.72
CA ALA A 298 6.53 -1.41 -28.85
C ALA A 298 7.82 -2.04 -28.29
N ARG A 299 8.99 -1.44 -28.56
CA ARG A 299 10.27 -1.88 -28.01
C ARG A 299 10.35 -1.69 -26.50
N ILE A 300 9.84 -0.57 -25.99
CA ILE A 300 9.75 -0.29 -24.54
C ILE A 300 8.90 -1.37 -23.86
N ASP A 301 7.76 -1.74 -24.46
CA ASP A 301 6.90 -2.79 -23.93
C ASP A 301 7.59 -4.15 -23.94
N GLU A 302 8.22 -4.53 -25.04
CA GLU A 302 8.95 -5.80 -25.16
C GLU A 302 10.00 -5.93 -24.05
N VAL A 303 10.84 -4.91 -23.86
CA VAL A 303 11.84 -4.89 -22.79
C VAL A 303 11.19 -4.97 -21.40
N HIS A 304 10.08 -4.24 -21.18
CA HIS A 304 9.35 -4.27 -19.92
C HIS A 304 8.75 -5.65 -19.62
N GLN A 305 8.19 -6.32 -20.63
CA GLN A 305 7.66 -7.67 -20.51
C GLN A 305 8.76 -8.69 -20.22
N GLN A 306 9.89 -8.60 -20.92
CA GLN A 306 11.06 -9.44 -20.67
C GLN A 306 11.59 -9.24 -19.25
N LEU A 307 11.71 -8.00 -18.78
CA LEU A 307 12.07 -7.66 -17.40
C LEU A 307 11.06 -8.24 -16.39
N ALA A 308 9.76 -8.06 -16.64
CA ALA A 308 8.71 -8.57 -15.77
C ALA A 308 8.74 -10.10 -15.66
N ALA A 309 8.94 -10.81 -16.78
CA ALA A 309 9.07 -12.27 -16.82
C ALA A 309 10.34 -12.75 -16.10
N TYR A 310 11.47 -12.09 -16.37
CA TYR A 310 12.74 -12.38 -15.71
C TYR A 310 12.61 -12.25 -14.19
N PHE A 311 11.99 -11.17 -13.73
CA PHE A 311 11.73 -10.91 -12.32
C PHE A 311 10.80 -11.93 -11.67
N GLU A 312 9.88 -12.51 -12.42
CA GLU A 312 8.97 -13.55 -11.95
C GLU A 312 9.67 -14.89 -11.75
N HIS A 313 10.65 -15.19 -12.61
CA HIS A 313 11.23 -16.52 -12.69
C HIS A 313 12.61 -16.65 -12.03
N ARG A 314 13.33 -15.55 -11.71
CA ARG A 314 14.67 -15.47 -11.05
C ARG A 314 15.78 -16.38 -11.63
N ARG A 315 15.48 -17.20 -12.63
CA ARG A 315 16.33 -18.20 -13.29
C ARG A 315 16.27 -18.09 -14.82
N ALA A 316 15.59 -17.09 -15.34
CA ALA A 316 15.68 -16.76 -16.76
C ALA A 316 17.05 -16.09 -17.01
N GLU A 317 17.62 -16.27 -18.19
CA GLU A 317 18.77 -15.47 -18.62
C GLU A 317 18.37 -13.99 -18.70
N PRO A 318 19.28 -13.05 -18.39
CA PRO A 318 19.00 -11.63 -18.57
C PRO A 318 18.56 -11.39 -20.02
N PRO A 319 17.57 -10.50 -20.27
CA PRO A 319 17.12 -10.26 -21.62
C PRO A 319 18.27 -9.76 -22.49
N ASP A 320 18.46 -10.36 -23.67
CA ASP A 320 19.42 -9.88 -24.66
C ASP A 320 18.70 -8.93 -25.61
N HIS A 321 18.92 -7.62 -25.46
CA HIS A 321 18.30 -6.59 -26.28
C HIS A 321 19.23 -5.38 -26.39
N ASP A 322 19.34 -4.80 -27.58
CA ASP A 322 20.21 -3.65 -27.90
C ASP A 322 20.07 -2.45 -26.94
N TYR A 323 18.86 -2.21 -26.41
CA TYR A 323 18.59 -1.13 -25.45
C TYR A 323 19.28 -1.33 -24.10
N LEU A 324 19.79 -2.53 -23.85
CA LEU A 324 20.33 -2.97 -22.57
C LEU A 324 21.87 -3.02 -22.57
N GLN A 325 22.47 -2.85 -23.75
CA GLN A 325 23.92 -2.83 -23.93
C GLN A 325 24.53 -1.44 -23.66
N ALA A 326 23.71 -0.42 -23.38
CA ALA A 326 24.19 0.90 -23.00
C ALA A 326 24.82 0.88 -21.59
N PRO A 327 26.05 1.41 -21.41
CA PRO A 327 26.74 1.35 -20.13
C PRO A 327 26.04 2.22 -19.08
N TYR A 328 25.47 1.59 -18.06
CA TYR A 328 25.03 2.23 -16.84
C TYR A 328 25.76 1.58 -15.66
N THR A 329 26.40 2.37 -14.82
CA THR A 329 27.11 1.88 -13.63
C THR A 329 26.38 2.32 -12.37
N PRO A 330 25.69 1.43 -11.65
CA PRO A 330 25.32 1.69 -10.28
C PRO A 330 26.43 1.19 -9.34
N ALA A 331 26.84 2.06 -8.43
CA ALA A 331 27.98 1.83 -7.54
C ALA A 331 27.74 0.83 -6.41
N ASP A 332 26.50 0.40 -6.13
CA ASP A 332 26.24 -0.51 -5.00
C ASP A 332 24.94 -1.31 -5.23
N SER A 333 25.02 -2.53 -5.78
CA SER A 333 23.89 -3.48 -5.73
C SER A 333 24.27 -4.94 -6.00
N ALA A 334 23.50 -5.86 -5.42
CA ALA A 334 23.67 -7.30 -5.56
C ALA A 334 23.26 -7.87 -6.94
N ASN A 335 22.71 -7.05 -7.85
CA ASN A 335 22.48 -7.44 -9.24
C ASN A 335 22.59 -6.24 -10.20
N PRO A 336 23.80 -5.95 -10.72
CA PRO A 336 24.07 -4.76 -11.52
C PRO A 336 23.27 -4.73 -12.83
N TYR A 337 23.03 -5.89 -13.45
CA TYR A 337 22.31 -6.01 -14.72
C TYR A 337 20.89 -5.45 -14.63
N HIS A 338 20.16 -5.71 -13.54
CA HIS A 338 18.76 -5.27 -13.41
C HIS A 338 18.62 -3.75 -13.38
N MET A 339 19.59 -3.07 -12.77
CA MET A 339 19.62 -1.62 -12.68
C MET A 339 20.04 -0.96 -13.99
N VAL A 340 20.97 -1.58 -14.74
CA VAL A 340 21.33 -1.12 -16.09
C VAL A 340 20.12 -1.18 -17.01
N LEU A 341 19.45 -2.33 -17.04
CA LEU A 341 18.25 -2.53 -17.84
C LEU A 341 17.14 -1.52 -17.50
N GLN A 342 16.83 -1.34 -16.21
CA GLN A 342 15.80 -0.40 -15.77
C GLN A 342 16.20 1.06 -16.00
N GLY A 343 17.46 1.41 -15.79
CA GLY A 343 17.99 2.77 -15.99
C GLY A 343 17.97 3.20 -17.45
N ALA A 344 18.32 2.30 -18.38
CA ALA A 344 18.23 2.55 -19.81
C ALA A 344 16.77 2.80 -20.22
N LEU A 345 15.84 1.93 -19.79
CA LEU A 345 14.42 2.06 -20.09
C LEU A 345 13.83 3.39 -19.56
N MET A 346 14.18 3.78 -18.32
CA MET A 346 13.77 5.07 -17.75
C MET A 346 14.33 6.26 -18.53
N THR A 347 15.59 6.19 -18.98
CA THR A 347 16.22 7.24 -19.80
C THR A 347 15.49 7.39 -21.13
N HIS A 348 15.17 6.30 -21.82
CA HIS A 348 14.44 6.34 -23.08
C HIS A 348 13.01 6.88 -22.91
N GLN A 349 12.29 6.43 -21.88
CA GLN A 349 10.96 6.98 -21.55
C GLN A 349 11.02 8.48 -21.26
N ARG A 350 12.05 8.92 -20.53
CA ARG A 350 12.28 10.34 -20.24
C ARG A 350 12.57 11.14 -21.49
N LEU A 351 13.49 10.69 -22.35
CA LEU A 351 13.80 11.38 -23.61
C LEU A 351 12.59 11.49 -24.52
N LEU A 352 11.76 10.45 -24.59
CA LEU A 352 10.52 10.47 -25.35
C LEU A 352 9.52 11.48 -24.76
N SER A 353 9.35 11.49 -23.43
CA SER A 353 8.51 12.47 -22.73
C SER A 353 9.00 13.91 -22.94
N GLU A 354 10.31 14.15 -22.84
CA GLU A 354 10.94 15.46 -23.09
C GLU A 354 10.73 15.92 -24.54
N ARG A 355 10.86 15.01 -25.52
CA ARG A 355 10.59 15.33 -26.94
C ARG A 355 9.12 15.67 -27.18
N VAL A 356 8.19 14.92 -26.60
CA VAL A 356 6.74 15.23 -26.67
C VAL A 356 6.43 16.57 -25.99
N ALA A 357 7.06 16.86 -24.85
CA ALA A 357 6.92 18.12 -24.15
C ALA A 357 7.54 19.31 -24.92
N ALA A 358 8.67 19.11 -25.60
CA ALA A 358 9.30 20.12 -26.44
C ALA A 358 8.42 20.46 -27.65
N ILE A 359 7.80 19.46 -28.28
CA ILE A 359 6.79 19.66 -29.33
C ILE A 359 5.63 20.52 -28.81
N ARG A 360 5.14 20.25 -27.60
CA ARG A 360 4.11 21.08 -26.95
C ARG A 360 4.56 22.53 -26.74
N ALA A 361 5.81 22.75 -26.34
CA ALA A 361 6.37 24.09 -26.14
C ALA A 361 6.50 24.88 -27.47
N LEU A 362 6.80 24.19 -28.56
CA LEU A 362 6.87 24.76 -29.91
C LEU A 362 5.48 25.00 -30.53
N GLY A 363 4.45 24.29 -30.05
CA GLY A 363 3.07 24.35 -30.53
C GLY A 363 2.21 25.53 -30.03
N VAL A 364 2.79 26.53 -29.34
CA VAL A 364 2.08 27.79 -29.05
C VAL A 364 2.52 28.86 -30.05
N SER A 365 1.93 28.81 -31.23
CA SER A 365 1.40 30.00 -31.89
C SER A 365 0.28 29.56 -32.83
N PRO A 366 -1.00 29.83 -32.52
CA PRO A 366 -2.04 29.66 -33.52
C PRO A 366 -1.72 30.64 -34.66
N MET A 367 -1.30 30.11 -35.82
CA MET A 367 -1.41 30.87 -37.05
C MET A 367 -2.90 31.18 -37.20
N LYS A 368 -3.27 32.42 -36.89
CA LYS A 368 -4.54 33.02 -37.28
C LYS A 368 -4.58 32.90 -38.81
N ALA A 369 -5.48 32.05 -39.31
CA ALA A 369 -5.94 32.13 -40.68
C ALA A 369 -6.76 33.40 -40.87
#